data_AF-A0A350CGW9-F1
#
_entry.id   AF-A0A350CGW9-F1
#
_cell.length_a   1.000
_cell.length_b   1.000
_cell.length_c   1.000
_cell.angle_alpha   90.00
_cell.angle_beta   90.00
_cell.angle_gamma   90.00
#
_symmetry.space_group_name_H-M   'P 1'
#
loop_
_entity.id
_entity.type
_entity.pdbx_description
1 polymer ?
#
loop_
_entity_poly.entity_id
_entity_poly.type
_entity_poly.pdbx_seq_one_letter_code
_entity_poly.pdbx_strand_id
1 'polypeptide(L)'
;MTAWKTGAAAVRFVQCLLLALLVAGCGRSGDRAAEEAAKASDLAAAAEAEAKDDCRDRLNAAARRVSPESLGVQTRRDSVVNALNSWLASCGEADVKALSISDANAALLSETSLRTARAVRFSENDVLYIRDSMLLKGLTESIWKQIPSGTDQANAESRRITALFRHLIRNVALAAAEENRVPVGLYEALLTGRGGVEDRIWAFTEALRQRQIDSLVLQPATPAAASGSFVETAEQLVAVLVGSEVLLFDPFRGVPVPRADDTAALPGQPAGLGEISGVERWKSAAVFIPSHPSAAAPRMLVLQQRLDAADALVLYEELAGGTSEIRPFVQRVAGVIGGVWPVQGLRVWPVPEQRVAAAATLDESQRQALTQLLRPFDSPFERESIDLDKMLTDPNIDESKLTKEQLQQMKAEAAAKLLEKSDALFGKPSRRLLLARISQIGGNFELSMIQELQQIRVACLQEVVELSFSIDGKEAVGRLPLPESILSVQRSAVGDTLYWTAMSQFSRGEYGTAVQTFRNHRRQYPEDRNSLSALMNEAECLLEFGDPAGAAAVLAEADTDRNPERLRVQWLRSRLPTVAAEAPVAP
;
A
#
# COMPACT_ATOMS: atom_id res chain seq x y z
N MET A 1 -25.65 5.64 -45.01
CA MET A 1 -26.65 4.76 -45.63
C MET A 1 -26.02 3.40 -45.86
N THR A 2 -26.39 2.42 -45.02
CA THR A 2 -26.61 0.97 -45.30
C THR A 2 -26.43 0.23 -43.98
N ALA A 3 -27.58 -0.08 -43.37
CA ALA A 3 -27.71 -0.91 -42.19
C ALA A 3 -27.55 -2.38 -42.56
N TRP A 4 -26.79 -3.16 -41.78
CA TRP A 4 -26.83 -4.62 -41.81
C TRP A 4 -27.46 -5.15 -40.53
N LYS A 5 -28.68 -5.68 -40.71
CA LYS A 5 -29.47 -6.41 -39.73
C LYS A 5 -29.05 -7.88 -39.76
N THR A 6 -28.35 -8.35 -38.74
CA THR A 6 -28.17 -9.79 -38.46
C THR A 6 -28.83 -10.09 -37.11
N GLY A 7 -30.16 -10.23 -37.12
CA GLY A 7 -30.95 -10.54 -35.92
C GLY A 7 -32.23 -11.34 -36.19
N ALA A 8 -32.40 -11.89 -37.39
CA ALA A 8 -33.64 -12.55 -37.80
C ALA A 8 -33.52 -14.07 -38.04
N ALA A 9 -32.33 -14.65 -37.91
CA ALA A 9 -32.12 -16.08 -38.20
C ALA A 9 -32.47 -16.98 -37.00
N ALA A 10 -32.17 -16.57 -35.76
CA ALA A 10 -32.43 -17.38 -34.56
C ALA A 10 -33.94 -17.49 -34.23
N VAL A 11 -34.72 -16.44 -34.48
CA VAL A 11 -36.16 -16.40 -34.17
C VAL A 11 -37.00 -17.27 -35.14
N ARG A 12 -36.53 -17.45 -36.39
CA ARG A 12 -37.22 -18.30 -37.38
C ARG A 12 -37.01 -19.80 -37.14
N PHE A 13 -35.89 -20.20 -36.54
CA PHE A 13 -35.61 -21.61 -36.24
C PHE A 13 -36.53 -22.13 -35.11
N VAL A 14 -36.85 -21.29 -34.13
CA VAL A 14 -37.78 -21.61 -33.03
C VAL A 14 -39.24 -21.67 -33.53
N GLN A 15 -39.63 -20.81 -34.47
CA GLN A 15 -40.99 -20.85 -35.06
C GLN A 15 -41.23 -22.05 -35.98
N CYS A 16 -40.21 -22.56 -36.68
CA CYS A 16 -40.36 -23.76 -37.51
C CYS A 16 -40.43 -25.06 -36.69
N LEU A 17 -39.82 -25.11 -35.50
CA LEU A 17 -39.91 -26.29 -34.62
C LEU A 17 -41.30 -26.42 -33.96
N LEU A 18 -41.93 -25.29 -33.64
CA LEU A 18 -43.27 -25.23 -33.03
C LEU A 18 -44.40 -25.64 -33.98
N LEU A 19 -44.24 -25.50 -35.30
CA LEU A 19 -45.24 -25.93 -36.28
C LEU A 19 -45.14 -27.42 -36.66
N ALA A 20 -44.00 -28.08 -36.42
CA ALA A 20 -43.83 -29.51 -36.69
C ALA A 20 -44.43 -30.42 -35.60
N LEU A 21 -44.78 -29.88 -34.43
CA LEU A 21 -45.29 -30.63 -33.28
C LEU A 21 -46.82 -30.82 -33.28
N LEU A 22 -47.55 -30.31 -34.28
CA LEU A 22 -49.03 -30.36 -34.30
C LEU A 22 -49.65 -31.52 -35.09
N VAL A 23 -48.85 -32.44 -35.65
CA VAL A 23 -49.40 -33.62 -36.38
C VAL A 23 -48.62 -34.89 -36.06
N ALA A 24 -48.77 -35.43 -34.84
CA ALA A 24 -48.66 -36.87 -34.56
C ALA A 24 -48.99 -37.22 -33.09
N GLY A 25 -50.11 -37.94 -32.89
CA GLY A 25 -50.22 -38.98 -31.85
C GLY A 25 -50.60 -38.56 -30.42
N CYS A 26 -51.88 -38.70 -30.09
CA CYS A 26 -52.36 -38.84 -28.71
C CYS A 26 -51.85 -40.14 -28.08
N GLY A 27 -51.17 -40.03 -26.94
CA GLY A 27 -50.82 -41.14 -26.04
C GLY A 27 -49.42 -41.00 -25.48
N ARG A 28 -49.29 -40.58 -24.20
CA ARG A 28 -48.04 -40.46 -23.42
C ARG A 28 -47.06 -39.31 -23.75
N SER A 29 -47.47 -38.26 -24.47
CA SER A 29 -46.57 -37.14 -24.84
C SER A 29 -46.47 -35.98 -23.84
N GLY A 30 -47.41 -35.85 -22.89
CA GLY A 30 -47.39 -34.78 -21.88
C GLY A 30 -46.22 -34.88 -20.91
N ASP A 31 -45.91 -36.10 -20.45
CA ASP A 31 -44.77 -36.36 -19.57
C ASP A 31 -43.44 -36.10 -20.29
N ARG A 32 -43.35 -36.41 -21.59
CA ARG A 32 -42.13 -36.26 -22.38
C ARG A 32 -41.81 -34.80 -22.72
N ALA A 33 -42.82 -33.99 -23.03
CA ALA A 33 -42.64 -32.55 -23.26
C ALA A 33 -42.32 -31.79 -21.97
N ALA A 34 -42.90 -32.19 -20.83
CA ALA A 34 -42.56 -31.66 -19.52
C ALA A 34 -41.14 -32.07 -19.09
N GLU A 35 -40.73 -33.31 -19.37
CA GLU A 35 -39.38 -33.82 -19.10
C GLU A 35 -38.32 -33.15 -20.00
N GLU A 36 -38.63 -32.87 -21.27
CA GLU A 36 -37.74 -32.12 -22.17
C GLU A 36 -37.62 -30.64 -21.77
N ALA A 37 -38.72 -30.00 -21.33
CA ALA A 37 -38.69 -28.64 -20.80
C ALA A 37 -37.91 -28.55 -19.47
N ALA A 38 -38.06 -29.55 -18.59
CA ALA A 38 -37.27 -29.66 -17.36
C ALA A 38 -35.78 -29.85 -17.67
N LYS A 39 -35.42 -30.76 -18.58
CA LYS A 39 -34.03 -30.94 -19.04
C LYS A 39 -33.45 -29.69 -19.68
N ALA A 40 -34.22 -28.94 -20.47
CA ALA A 40 -33.79 -27.68 -21.06
C ALA A 40 -33.57 -26.59 -20.00
N SER A 41 -34.43 -26.54 -18.98
CA SER A 41 -34.26 -25.66 -17.81
C SER A 41 -33.03 -26.03 -17.00
N ASP A 42 -32.80 -27.32 -16.75
CA ASP A 42 -31.63 -27.82 -16.03
C ASP A 42 -30.32 -27.55 -16.80
N LEU A 43 -30.33 -27.73 -18.12
CA LEU A 43 -29.19 -27.39 -18.99
C LEU A 43 -28.93 -25.88 -19.04
N ALA A 44 -29.98 -25.05 -19.07
CA ALA A 44 -29.85 -23.61 -19.01
C ALA A 44 -29.30 -23.14 -17.66
N ALA A 45 -29.79 -23.72 -16.56
CA ALA A 45 -29.28 -23.45 -15.22
C ALA A 45 -27.83 -23.90 -15.05
N ALA A 46 -27.46 -25.07 -15.61
CA ALA A 46 -26.08 -25.56 -15.61
C ALA A 46 -25.15 -24.66 -16.43
N ALA A 47 -25.57 -24.22 -17.63
CA ALA A 47 -24.81 -23.29 -18.45
C ALA A 47 -24.66 -21.91 -17.79
N GLU A 48 -25.68 -21.43 -17.09
CA GLU A 48 -25.61 -20.18 -16.32
C GLU A 48 -24.66 -20.32 -15.12
N ALA A 49 -24.66 -21.46 -14.44
CA ALA A 49 -23.72 -21.76 -13.36
C ALA A 49 -22.28 -21.83 -13.86
N GLU A 50 -22.03 -22.52 -14.98
CA GLU A 50 -20.71 -22.61 -15.62
C GLU A 50 -20.21 -21.23 -16.08
N ALA A 51 -21.08 -20.40 -16.65
CA ALA A 51 -20.72 -19.04 -17.02
C ALA A 51 -20.38 -18.16 -15.80
N LYS A 52 -21.09 -18.33 -14.67
CA LYS A 52 -20.77 -17.66 -13.41
C LYS A 52 -19.41 -18.10 -12.87
N ASP A 53 -19.10 -19.39 -12.94
CA ASP A 53 -17.81 -19.93 -12.51
C ASP A 53 -16.66 -19.42 -13.40
N ASP A 54 -16.79 -19.41 -14.73
CA ASP A 54 -15.78 -18.82 -15.64
C ASP A 54 -15.57 -17.32 -15.36
N CYS A 55 -16.67 -16.58 -15.14
CA CYS A 55 -16.58 -15.17 -14.77
C CYS A 55 -15.84 -14.95 -13.45
N ARG A 56 -16.05 -15.81 -12.46
CA ARG A 56 -15.35 -15.75 -11.18
C ARG A 56 -13.87 -16.12 -11.33
N ASP A 57 -13.56 -17.16 -12.08
CA ASP A 57 -12.19 -17.62 -12.28
C ASP A 57 -11.35 -16.56 -13.01
N ARG A 58 -11.93 -15.90 -14.03
CA ARG A 58 -11.29 -14.76 -14.71
C ARG A 58 -11.05 -13.58 -13.77
N LEU A 59 -12.02 -13.26 -12.93
CA LEU A 59 -11.87 -12.18 -11.95
C LEU A 59 -10.77 -12.51 -10.95
N ASN A 60 -10.77 -13.71 -10.38
CA ASN A 60 -9.77 -14.17 -9.42
C ASN A 60 -8.37 -14.17 -10.04
N ALA A 61 -8.24 -14.60 -11.30
CA ALA A 61 -6.98 -14.51 -12.04
C ALA A 61 -6.52 -13.06 -12.23
N ALA A 62 -7.44 -12.12 -12.51
CA ALA A 62 -7.13 -10.70 -12.63
C ALA A 62 -6.76 -10.08 -11.27
N ALA A 63 -7.52 -10.34 -10.21
CA ALA A 63 -7.29 -9.83 -8.86
C ALA A 63 -5.93 -10.27 -8.31
N ARG A 64 -5.53 -11.54 -8.51
CA ARG A 64 -4.19 -12.03 -8.14
C ARG A 64 -3.05 -11.26 -8.83
N ARG A 65 -3.27 -10.76 -10.04
CA ARG A 65 -2.27 -9.93 -10.76
C ARG A 65 -2.21 -8.48 -10.26
N VAL A 66 -3.27 -8.02 -9.59
CA VAL A 66 -3.32 -6.70 -8.95
C VAL A 66 -2.66 -6.72 -7.57
N SER A 67 -2.42 -7.90 -6.98
CA SER A 67 -1.82 -8.01 -5.65
C SER A 67 -0.53 -7.19 -5.54
N PRO A 68 -0.27 -6.55 -4.39
CA PRO A 68 0.92 -5.72 -4.19
C PRO A 68 2.24 -6.39 -4.61
N GLU A 69 2.40 -7.68 -4.30
CA GLU A 69 3.58 -8.50 -4.62
C GLU A 69 3.68 -8.74 -6.13
N SER A 70 2.57 -9.14 -6.78
CA SER A 70 2.55 -9.44 -8.21
C SER A 70 2.83 -8.20 -9.05
N LEU A 71 2.20 -7.07 -8.71
CA LEU A 71 2.35 -5.81 -9.43
C LEU A 71 3.73 -5.18 -9.21
N GLY A 72 4.38 -5.45 -8.06
CA GLY A 72 5.73 -4.96 -7.76
C GLY A 72 6.85 -5.65 -8.55
N VAL A 73 6.69 -6.93 -8.89
CA VAL A 73 7.81 -7.73 -9.45
C VAL A 73 7.60 -8.18 -10.88
N GLN A 74 6.40 -8.64 -11.25
CA GLN A 74 6.23 -9.48 -12.43
C GLN A 74 5.30 -8.90 -13.49
N THR A 75 4.28 -8.13 -13.09
CA THR A 75 3.16 -7.82 -13.98
C THR A 75 3.22 -6.40 -14.54
N ARG A 76 3.21 -6.27 -15.87
CA ARG A 76 3.03 -4.97 -16.53
C ARG A 76 1.61 -4.46 -16.28
N ARG A 77 1.49 -3.20 -15.86
CA ARG A 77 0.20 -2.55 -15.53
C ARG A 77 -0.83 -2.70 -16.65
N ASP A 78 -0.43 -2.46 -17.91
CA ASP A 78 -1.30 -2.63 -19.09
C ASP A 78 -1.91 -4.04 -19.20
N SER A 79 -1.13 -5.07 -18.87
CA SER A 79 -1.62 -6.45 -18.91
C SER A 79 -2.69 -6.71 -17.84
N VAL A 80 -2.60 -6.02 -16.69
CA VAL A 80 -3.61 -6.12 -15.62
C VAL A 80 -4.86 -5.36 -16.00
N VAL A 81 -4.71 -4.14 -16.52
CA VAL A 81 -5.81 -3.33 -17.06
C VAL A 81 -6.57 -4.12 -18.13
N ASN A 82 -5.86 -4.75 -19.06
CA ASN A 82 -6.47 -5.58 -20.11
C ASN A 82 -7.19 -6.79 -19.54
N ALA A 83 -6.66 -7.44 -18.50
CA ALA A 83 -7.32 -8.57 -17.85
C ALA A 83 -8.63 -8.16 -17.16
N LEU A 84 -8.61 -7.06 -16.38
CA LEU A 84 -9.81 -6.52 -15.73
C LEU A 84 -10.86 -6.05 -16.75
N ASN A 85 -10.45 -5.39 -17.83
CA ASN A 85 -11.36 -4.97 -18.89
C ASN A 85 -11.91 -6.14 -19.71
N SER A 86 -11.13 -7.20 -19.89
CA SER A 86 -11.61 -8.44 -20.53
C SER A 86 -12.68 -9.11 -19.67
N TRP A 87 -12.46 -9.19 -18.35
CA TRP A 87 -13.48 -9.67 -17.41
C TRP A 87 -14.72 -8.78 -17.43
N LEU A 88 -14.55 -7.45 -17.37
CA LEU A 88 -15.66 -6.50 -17.38
C LEU A 88 -16.54 -6.72 -18.63
N ALA A 89 -15.93 -6.75 -19.81
CA ALA A 89 -16.64 -6.93 -21.07
C ALA A 89 -17.42 -8.25 -21.13
N SER A 90 -16.90 -9.33 -20.55
CA SER A 90 -17.58 -10.63 -20.55
C SER A 90 -18.63 -10.77 -19.45
N CYS A 91 -18.46 -10.11 -18.30
CA CYS A 91 -19.15 -10.50 -17.07
C CYS A 91 -19.82 -9.37 -16.29
N GLY A 92 -19.35 -8.12 -16.41
CA GLY A 92 -19.79 -7.01 -15.54
C GLY A 92 -20.25 -5.75 -16.27
N GLU A 93 -20.05 -5.64 -17.59
CA GLU A 93 -20.33 -4.42 -18.34
C GLU A 93 -21.81 -4.05 -18.30
N ALA A 94 -22.71 -5.03 -18.36
CA ALA A 94 -24.15 -4.81 -18.25
C ALA A 94 -24.52 -4.21 -16.89
N ASP A 95 -23.97 -4.74 -15.80
CA ASP A 95 -24.22 -4.25 -14.44
C ASP A 95 -23.69 -2.81 -14.28
N VAL A 96 -22.48 -2.53 -14.77
CA VAL A 96 -21.91 -1.18 -14.70
C VAL A 96 -22.73 -0.18 -15.51
N LYS A 97 -23.24 -0.57 -16.69
CA LYS A 97 -24.11 0.30 -17.51
C LYS A 97 -25.50 0.50 -16.93
N ALA A 98 -26.00 -0.45 -16.14
CA ALA A 98 -27.27 -0.31 -15.44
C ALA A 98 -27.20 0.71 -14.30
N LEU A 99 -26.00 0.99 -13.80
CA LEU A 99 -25.74 1.98 -12.76
C LEU A 99 -25.40 3.35 -13.38
N SER A 100 -25.87 4.42 -12.74
CA SER A 100 -25.54 5.79 -13.13
C SER A 100 -25.16 6.60 -11.89
N ILE A 101 -24.12 7.42 -12.01
CA ILE A 101 -23.74 8.34 -10.94
C ILE A 101 -24.83 9.40 -10.82
N SER A 102 -25.47 9.44 -9.65
CA SER A 102 -26.52 10.41 -9.33
C SER A 102 -25.99 11.85 -9.35
N ASP A 103 -26.89 12.81 -9.55
CA ASP A 103 -26.55 14.24 -9.48
C ASP A 103 -25.99 14.64 -8.10
N ALA A 104 -26.48 14.00 -7.03
CA ALA A 104 -26.00 14.24 -5.68
C ALA A 104 -24.53 13.81 -5.50
N ASN A 105 -24.14 12.63 -6.02
CA ASN A 105 -22.74 12.20 -6.02
C ASN A 105 -21.90 13.07 -6.94
N ALA A 106 -22.42 13.39 -8.13
CA ALA A 106 -21.72 14.21 -9.11
C ALA A 106 -21.38 15.61 -8.57
N ALA A 107 -22.24 16.19 -7.74
CA ALA A 107 -22.04 17.50 -7.12
C ALA A 107 -20.85 17.55 -6.13
N LEU A 108 -20.41 16.41 -5.59
CA LEU A 108 -19.27 16.32 -4.67
C LEU A 108 -17.94 16.05 -5.38
N LEU A 109 -17.96 15.68 -6.66
CA LEU A 109 -16.78 15.31 -7.43
C LEU A 109 -16.28 16.50 -8.26
N SER A 110 -14.96 16.56 -8.47
CA SER A 110 -14.40 17.42 -9.51
C SER A 110 -14.86 16.96 -10.90
N GLU A 111 -14.76 17.83 -11.91
CA GLU A 111 -15.10 17.46 -13.29
C GLU A 111 -14.23 16.29 -13.80
N THR A 112 -12.94 16.29 -13.46
CA THR A 112 -11.98 15.24 -13.84
C THR A 112 -12.32 13.92 -13.17
N SER A 113 -12.60 13.94 -11.87
CA SER A 113 -13.01 12.76 -11.10
C SER A 113 -14.34 12.21 -11.61
N LEU A 114 -15.33 13.07 -11.88
CA LEU A 114 -16.62 12.65 -12.43
C LEU A 114 -16.48 12.00 -13.82
N ARG A 115 -15.67 12.58 -14.70
CA ARG A 115 -15.40 12.02 -16.04
C ARG A 115 -14.77 10.63 -15.94
N THR A 116 -13.82 10.47 -15.02
CA THR A 116 -13.15 9.20 -14.76
C THR A 116 -14.12 8.19 -14.14
N ALA A 117 -14.96 8.60 -13.19
CA ALA A 117 -15.92 7.73 -12.52
C ALA A 117 -17.01 7.21 -13.49
N ARG A 118 -17.43 8.02 -14.48
CA ARG A 118 -18.40 7.63 -15.52
C ARG A 118 -17.86 6.62 -16.55
N ALA A 119 -16.55 6.38 -16.60
CA ALA A 119 -15.98 5.45 -17.55
C ALA A 119 -16.38 4.00 -17.24
N VAL A 120 -16.94 3.30 -18.24
CA VAL A 120 -17.28 1.86 -18.21
C VAL A 120 -16.05 1.01 -18.60
N ARG A 121 -14.90 1.33 -18.01
CA ARG A 121 -13.65 0.58 -18.17
C ARG A 121 -12.71 0.90 -17.02
N PHE A 122 -11.87 -0.07 -16.68
CA PHE A 122 -10.74 0.11 -15.78
C PHE A 122 -9.59 0.84 -16.47
N SER A 123 -8.94 1.70 -15.70
CA SER A 123 -7.73 2.46 -16.05
C SER A 123 -6.53 1.98 -15.23
N GLU A 124 -5.34 2.50 -15.52
CA GLU A 124 -4.16 2.24 -14.66
C GLU A 124 -4.37 2.72 -13.23
N ASN A 125 -4.97 3.91 -13.04
CA ASN A 125 -5.26 4.45 -11.71
C ASN A 125 -6.20 3.55 -10.91
N ASP A 126 -7.13 2.86 -11.58
CA ASP A 126 -8.00 1.88 -10.93
C ASP A 126 -7.21 0.67 -10.42
N VAL A 127 -6.24 0.17 -11.20
CA VAL A 127 -5.34 -0.92 -10.77
C VAL A 127 -4.51 -0.51 -9.56
N LEU A 128 -3.97 0.71 -9.55
CA LEU A 128 -3.22 1.23 -8.41
C LEU A 128 -4.11 1.35 -7.17
N TYR A 129 -5.32 1.88 -7.33
CA TYR A 129 -6.28 2.01 -6.22
C TYR A 129 -6.68 0.66 -5.61
N ILE A 130 -6.92 -0.36 -6.44
CA ILE A 130 -7.25 -1.71 -5.98
C ILE A 130 -6.04 -2.32 -5.24
N ARG A 131 -4.83 -2.21 -5.79
CA ARG A 131 -3.59 -2.66 -5.14
C ARG A 131 -3.44 -2.02 -3.76
N ASP A 132 -3.60 -0.71 -3.67
CA ASP A 132 -3.42 0.04 -2.44
C ASP A 132 -4.48 -0.37 -1.39
N SER A 133 -5.72 -0.62 -1.84
CA SER A 133 -6.78 -1.16 -0.99
C SER A 133 -6.45 -2.57 -0.46
N MET A 134 -5.89 -3.46 -1.29
CA MET A 134 -5.45 -4.80 -0.87
C MET A 134 -4.35 -4.74 0.20
N LEU A 135 -3.38 -3.85 0.00
CA LEU A 135 -2.28 -3.66 0.95
C LEU A 135 -2.81 -3.20 2.32
N LEU A 136 -3.68 -2.20 2.33
CA LEU A 136 -4.23 -1.63 3.56
C LEU A 136 -5.24 -2.56 4.24
N LYS A 137 -5.96 -3.41 3.50
CA LYS A 137 -6.77 -4.50 4.07
C LYS A 137 -5.89 -5.46 4.87
N GLY A 138 -4.77 -5.92 4.29
CA GLY A 138 -3.83 -6.80 4.99
C GLY A 138 -3.31 -6.17 6.29
N LEU A 139 -2.91 -4.90 6.22
CA LEU A 139 -2.40 -4.17 7.38
C LEU A 139 -3.43 -4.08 8.51
N THR A 140 -4.65 -3.65 8.17
CA THR A 140 -5.72 -3.47 9.16
C THR A 140 -6.21 -4.79 9.74
N GLU A 141 -6.25 -5.86 8.95
CA GLU A 141 -6.53 -7.21 9.46
C GLU A 141 -5.48 -7.66 10.48
N SER A 142 -4.20 -7.44 10.20
CA SER A 142 -3.12 -7.80 11.13
C SER A 142 -3.24 -7.07 12.47
N ILE A 143 -3.44 -5.75 12.43
CA ILE A 143 -3.56 -4.92 13.65
C ILE A 143 -4.82 -5.31 14.46
N TRP A 144 -5.96 -5.56 13.80
CA TRP A 144 -7.17 -5.97 14.51
C TRP A 144 -7.04 -7.36 15.13
N LYS A 145 -6.26 -8.28 14.54
CA LYS A 145 -5.99 -9.61 15.11
C LYS A 145 -5.16 -9.51 16.40
N GLN A 146 -4.24 -8.55 16.48
CA GLN A 146 -3.39 -8.36 17.67
C GLN A 146 -4.16 -7.82 18.88
N ILE A 147 -5.25 -7.08 18.65
CA ILE A 147 -6.08 -6.49 19.71
C ILE A 147 -7.44 -7.17 19.68
N PRO A 148 -7.65 -8.26 20.44
CA PRO A 148 -8.90 -9.01 20.40
C PRO A 148 -10.06 -8.19 20.98
N SER A 149 -11.26 -8.48 20.48
CA SER A 149 -12.49 -7.90 21.04
C SER A 149 -12.67 -8.47 22.46
N GLY A 150 -12.61 -7.61 23.46
CA GLY A 150 -12.96 -7.96 24.84
C GLY A 150 -14.45 -7.76 25.12
N THR A 151 -14.81 -7.63 26.39
CA THR A 151 -16.17 -7.26 26.82
C THR A 151 -16.54 -5.82 26.44
N ASP A 152 -15.56 -4.92 26.36
CA ASP A 152 -15.73 -3.53 25.94
C ASP A 152 -15.30 -3.35 24.48
N GLN A 153 -16.27 -3.50 23.57
CA GLN A 153 -16.04 -3.42 22.13
C GLN A 153 -15.64 -2.01 21.68
N ALA A 154 -16.21 -0.96 22.28
CA ALA A 154 -15.93 0.43 21.91
C ALA A 154 -14.47 0.80 22.23
N ASN A 155 -14.00 0.43 23.43
CA ASN A 155 -12.61 0.63 23.81
C ASN A 155 -11.64 -0.25 23.00
N ALA A 156 -12.01 -1.48 22.67
CA ALA A 156 -11.21 -2.32 21.77
C ALA A 156 -11.03 -1.66 20.39
N GLU A 157 -12.10 -1.07 19.84
CA GLU A 157 -12.05 -0.39 18.55
C GLU A 157 -11.22 0.90 18.60
N SER A 158 -11.38 1.72 19.65
CA SER A 158 -10.54 2.91 19.90
C SER A 158 -9.05 2.54 19.95
N ARG A 159 -8.69 1.45 20.64
CA ARG A 159 -7.30 0.97 20.71
C ARG A 159 -6.77 0.48 19.37
N ARG A 160 -7.59 -0.21 18.57
CA ARG A 160 -7.22 -0.68 17.22
C ARG A 160 -6.97 0.48 16.26
N ILE A 161 -7.85 1.48 16.26
CA ILE A 161 -7.69 2.70 15.46
C ILE A 161 -6.43 3.45 15.89
N THR A 162 -6.20 3.59 17.20
CA THR A 162 -5.00 4.23 17.75
C THR A 162 -3.73 3.47 17.37
N ALA A 163 -3.75 2.13 17.41
CA ALA A 163 -2.63 1.29 17.00
C ALA A 163 -2.34 1.41 15.49
N LEU A 164 -3.38 1.45 14.65
CA LEU A 164 -3.27 1.70 13.21
C LEU A 164 -2.64 3.07 12.92
N PHE A 165 -3.16 4.11 13.57
CA PHE A 165 -2.62 5.45 13.44
C PHE A 165 -1.13 5.49 13.79
N ARG A 166 -0.76 5.01 15.00
CA ARG A 166 0.65 4.96 15.43
C ARG A 166 1.52 4.14 14.49
N HIS A 167 1.03 3.00 14.00
CA HIS A 167 1.75 2.17 13.06
C HIS A 167 2.10 2.93 11.77
N LEU A 168 1.12 3.64 11.18
CA LEU A 168 1.32 4.40 9.96
C LEU A 168 2.26 5.59 10.16
N ILE A 169 2.12 6.32 11.27
CA ILE A 169 3.01 7.43 11.62
C ILE A 169 4.47 6.97 11.71
N ARG A 170 4.73 5.84 12.37
CA ARG A 170 6.09 5.29 12.50
C ARG A 170 6.68 4.78 11.18
N ASN A 171 5.82 4.29 10.28
CA ASN A 171 6.23 3.76 8.99
C ASN A 171 6.31 4.80 7.87
N VAL A 172 5.75 6.00 8.07
CA VAL A 172 5.82 7.11 7.13
C VAL A 172 6.43 8.31 7.84
N ALA A 173 7.76 8.42 7.79
CA ALA A 173 8.48 9.54 8.37
C ALA A 173 8.21 10.83 7.57
N LEU A 174 8.15 11.97 8.27
CA LEU A 174 8.04 13.26 7.60
C LEU A 174 9.33 13.59 6.84
N ALA A 175 9.18 13.95 5.57
CA ALA A 175 10.26 14.51 4.77
C ALA A 175 10.46 16.00 5.07
N ALA A 176 11.68 16.49 4.89
CA ALA A 176 11.98 17.90 5.11
C ALA A 176 11.25 18.78 4.08
N ALA A 177 10.82 19.98 4.49
CA ALA A 177 10.10 20.90 3.60
C ALA A 177 10.94 21.31 2.37
N GLU A 178 12.27 21.33 2.50
CA GLU A 178 13.21 21.67 1.42
C GLU A 178 13.59 20.47 0.54
N GLU A 179 13.14 19.26 0.89
CA GLU A 179 13.36 18.06 0.08
C GLU A 179 12.50 18.16 -1.19
N ASN A 180 13.13 18.31 -2.35
CA ASN A 180 12.42 18.27 -3.64
C ASN A 180 11.91 16.85 -3.90
N ARG A 181 10.70 16.56 -3.44
CA ARG A 181 10.10 15.23 -3.52
C ARG A 181 9.49 14.99 -4.88
N VAL A 182 9.77 13.82 -5.43
CA VAL A 182 9.01 13.32 -6.56
C VAL A 182 7.56 13.12 -6.13
N PRO A 183 6.58 13.64 -6.88
CA PRO A 183 5.18 13.30 -6.65
C PRO A 183 4.97 11.79 -6.78
N VAL A 184 4.53 11.17 -5.69
CA VAL A 184 4.32 9.73 -5.59
C VAL A 184 2.89 9.41 -5.14
N GLY A 185 2.42 8.22 -5.51
CA GLY A 185 1.17 7.68 -5.00
C GLY A 185 1.31 7.15 -3.57
N LEU A 186 0.18 6.72 -3.00
CA LEU A 186 0.10 6.21 -1.64
C LEU A 186 1.02 4.99 -1.42
N TYR A 187 1.02 4.04 -2.35
CA TYR A 187 1.90 2.88 -2.28
C TYR A 187 3.38 3.23 -2.20
N GLU A 188 3.88 4.10 -3.07
CA GLU A 188 5.29 4.47 -3.07
C GLU A 188 5.67 5.24 -1.79
N ALA A 189 4.76 6.06 -1.23
CA ALA A 189 4.96 6.70 0.07
C ALA A 189 5.07 5.67 1.22
N LEU A 190 4.19 4.66 1.25
CA LEU A 190 4.24 3.57 2.24
C LEU A 190 5.50 2.69 2.06
N LEU A 191 5.82 2.36 0.81
CA LEU A 191 6.94 1.51 0.45
C LEU A 191 8.27 2.13 0.88
N THR A 192 8.51 3.39 0.50
CA THR A 192 9.72 4.13 0.87
C THR A 192 9.73 4.57 2.33
N GLY A 193 8.55 4.62 2.96
CA GLY A 193 8.36 5.05 4.34
C GLY A 193 8.64 6.54 4.55
N ARG A 194 8.56 7.36 3.50
CA ARG A 194 8.79 8.80 3.54
C ARG A 194 7.63 9.55 2.92
N GLY A 195 7.12 10.52 3.66
CA GLY A 195 5.87 11.19 3.32
C GLY A 195 5.77 12.60 3.87
N GLY A 196 4.71 13.29 3.48
CA GLY A 196 4.23 14.50 4.12
C GLY A 196 3.10 14.14 5.07
N VAL A 197 2.58 15.15 5.76
CA VAL A 197 1.42 14.99 6.64
C VAL A 197 0.19 14.50 5.86
N GLU A 198 0.05 14.97 4.63
CA GLU A 198 -0.98 14.51 3.70
C GLU A 198 -0.87 13.02 3.36
N ASP A 199 0.35 12.50 3.16
CA ASP A 199 0.56 11.07 2.87
C ASP A 199 0.15 10.21 4.08
N ARG A 200 0.41 10.70 5.30
CA ARG A 200 -0.04 10.06 6.56
C ARG A 200 -1.56 10.06 6.69
N ILE A 201 -2.20 11.21 6.43
CA ILE A 201 -3.66 11.34 6.46
C ILE A 201 -4.26 10.37 5.46
N TRP A 202 -3.78 10.38 4.22
CA TRP A 202 -4.29 9.54 3.15
C TRP A 202 -4.18 8.05 3.48
N ALA A 203 -3.01 7.60 3.95
CA ALA A 203 -2.82 6.24 4.40
C ALA A 203 -3.79 5.84 5.52
N PHE A 204 -3.96 6.72 6.51
CA PHE A 204 -4.80 6.44 7.67
C PHE A 204 -6.27 6.36 7.30
N THR A 205 -6.79 7.31 6.53
CA THR A 205 -8.20 7.35 6.14
C THR A 205 -8.56 6.22 5.18
N GLU A 206 -7.67 5.86 4.24
CA GLU A 206 -7.91 4.73 3.32
C GLU A 206 -7.82 3.38 4.05
N ALA A 207 -6.95 3.26 5.06
CA ALA A 207 -6.89 2.07 5.90
C ALA A 207 -8.19 1.90 6.70
N LEU A 208 -8.69 2.97 7.33
CA LEU A 208 -9.97 2.96 8.05
C LEU A 208 -11.14 2.58 7.13
N ARG A 209 -11.13 3.03 5.88
CA ARG A 209 -12.14 2.67 4.88
C ARG A 209 -12.20 1.16 4.61
N GLN A 210 -11.07 0.45 4.61
CA GLN A 210 -11.06 -1.02 4.50
C GLN A 210 -11.73 -1.74 5.68
N ARG A 211 -11.94 -1.04 6.80
CA ARG A 211 -12.73 -1.50 7.96
C ARG A 211 -14.12 -0.89 8.03
N GLN A 212 -14.53 -0.17 6.98
CA GLN A 212 -15.81 0.57 6.93
C GLN A 212 -15.98 1.57 8.08
N ILE A 213 -14.86 2.15 8.54
CA ILE A 213 -14.84 3.18 9.58
C ILE A 213 -14.77 4.54 8.88
N ASP A 214 -15.79 5.37 9.09
CA ASP A 214 -15.87 6.70 8.50
C ASP A 214 -14.85 7.63 9.16
N SER A 215 -14.21 8.46 8.34
CA SER A 215 -13.26 9.47 8.81
C SER A 215 -13.39 10.77 8.01
N LEU A 216 -13.02 11.88 8.63
CA LEU A 216 -13.07 13.23 8.07
C LEU A 216 -11.74 13.92 8.29
N VAL A 217 -11.31 14.72 7.31
CA VAL A 217 -10.13 15.59 7.44
C VAL A 217 -10.62 16.99 7.81
N LEU A 218 -10.08 17.53 8.90
CA LEU A 218 -10.42 18.84 9.43
C LEU A 218 -9.29 19.82 9.15
N GLN A 219 -9.58 20.84 8.35
CA GLN A 219 -8.70 21.99 8.14
C GLN A 219 -9.25 23.19 8.90
N PRO A 220 -8.53 23.73 9.90
CA PRO A 220 -8.98 24.88 10.67
C PRO A 220 -9.12 26.13 9.79
N ALA A 221 -10.05 27.02 10.14
CA ALA A 221 -10.34 28.23 9.37
C ALA A 221 -9.20 29.26 9.40
N THR A 222 -8.37 29.22 10.45
CA THR A 222 -7.23 30.11 10.66
C THR A 222 -5.94 29.32 10.91
N PRO A 223 -4.77 29.90 10.59
CA PRO A 223 -3.47 29.29 10.89
C PRO A 223 -3.34 28.88 12.36
N ALA A 224 -2.48 27.90 12.62
CA ALA A 224 -2.18 27.47 13.99
C ALA A 224 -1.60 28.62 14.80
N ALA A 225 -1.96 28.69 16.08
CA ALA A 225 -1.33 29.61 17.01
C ALA A 225 0.15 29.23 17.19
N ALA A 226 1.03 30.22 17.39
CA ALA A 226 2.44 29.97 17.66
C ALA A 226 2.68 29.26 19.01
N SER A 227 1.74 29.40 19.94
CA SER A 227 1.75 28.78 21.27
C SER A 227 0.32 28.66 21.79
N GLY A 228 0.08 27.74 22.72
CA GLY A 228 -1.24 27.57 23.35
C GLY A 228 -1.49 26.11 23.69
N SER A 229 -2.77 25.78 23.87
CA SER A 229 -3.23 24.40 24.00
C SER A 229 -2.93 23.56 22.75
N PHE A 230 -3.04 22.24 22.89
CA PHE A 230 -2.82 21.30 21.79
C PHE A 230 -3.66 21.65 20.55
N VAL A 231 -4.95 21.92 20.77
CA VAL A 231 -5.94 22.18 19.71
C VAL A 231 -5.78 23.57 19.08
N GLU A 232 -5.23 24.55 19.80
CA GLU A 232 -4.92 25.88 19.25
C GLU A 232 -3.70 25.86 18.32
N THR A 233 -2.78 24.94 18.57
CA THR A 233 -1.51 24.81 17.82
C THR A 233 -1.54 23.69 16.79
N ALA A 234 -2.63 22.92 16.67
CA ALA A 234 -2.77 21.87 15.64
C ALA A 234 -3.03 22.44 14.24
N GLU A 235 -2.35 21.93 13.21
CA GLU A 235 -2.50 22.44 11.84
C GLU A 235 -3.63 21.76 11.07
N GLN A 236 -3.80 20.46 11.29
CA GLN A 236 -4.84 19.61 10.70
C GLN A 236 -5.19 18.50 11.68
N LEU A 237 -6.44 18.06 11.68
CA LEU A 237 -6.88 16.92 12.47
C LEU A 237 -7.62 15.90 11.59
N VAL A 238 -7.57 14.63 11.99
CA VAL A 238 -8.45 13.59 11.44
C VAL A 238 -9.47 13.22 12.50
N ALA A 239 -10.74 13.33 12.15
CA ALA A 239 -11.85 12.88 12.98
C ALA A 239 -12.31 11.50 12.50
N VAL A 240 -12.27 10.51 13.38
CA VAL A 240 -12.67 9.11 13.11
C VAL A 240 -13.95 8.81 13.85
N LEU A 241 -14.97 8.31 13.16
CA LEU A 241 -16.29 8.08 13.72
C LEU A 241 -16.41 6.62 14.17
N VAL A 242 -16.75 6.42 15.44
CA VAL A 242 -16.95 5.09 16.03
C VAL A 242 -18.29 5.09 16.76
N GLY A 243 -19.30 4.45 16.16
CA GLY A 243 -20.67 4.54 16.65
C GLY A 243 -21.17 5.99 16.64
N SER A 244 -21.50 6.52 17.82
CA SER A 244 -21.91 7.92 18.01
C SER A 244 -20.78 8.85 18.47
N GLU A 245 -19.56 8.32 18.64
CA GLU A 245 -18.40 9.07 19.13
C GLU A 245 -17.48 9.46 17.98
N VAL A 246 -16.65 10.47 18.25
CA VAL A 246 -15.56 10.89 17.37
C VAL A 246 -14.26 10.79 18.14
N LEU A 247 -13.25 10.25 17.49
CA LEU A 247 -11.87 10.19 17.96
C LEU A 247 -11.02 11.12 17.11
N LEU A 248 -10.24 11.99 17.75
CA LEU A 248 -9.43 12.99 17.06
C LEU A 248 -7.95 12.60 17.04
N PHE A 249 -7.30 12.78 15.90
CA PHE A 249 -5.88 12.49 15.68
C PHE A 249 -5.16 13.67 15.04
N ASP A 250 -3.91 13.90 15.42
CA ASP A 250 -3.02 14.91 14.85
C ASP A 250 -1.89 14.20 14.05
N PRO A 251 -2.01 14.09 12.71
CA PRO A 251 -1.03 13.42 11.86
C PRO A 251 0.32 14.16 11.76
N PHE A 252 0.36 15.45 12.08
CA PHE A 252 1.59 16.24 12.10
C PHE A 252 2.42 15.85 13.33
N ARG A 253 1.81 15.93 14.52
CA ARG A 253 2.46 15.49 15.76
C ARG A 253 2.53 13.97 15.89
N GLY A 254 1.82 13.24 15.06
CA GLY A 254 1.85 11.78 15.06
C GLY A 254 1.33 11.17 16.37
N VAL A 255 0.38 11.84 17.02
CA VAL A 255 -0.29 11.37 18.25
C VAL A 255 -1.81 11.56 18.16
N PRO A 256 -2.61 10.75 18.87
CA PRO A 256 -4.01 11.08 19.12
C PRO A 256 -4.11 12.43 19.85
N VAL A 257 -5.18 13.18 19.61
CA VAL A 257 -5.44 14.39 20.39
C VAL A 257 -5.63 13.97 21.85
N PRO A 258 -4.80 14.46 22.78
CA PRO A 258 -4.93 14.11 24.19
C PRO A 258 -6.20 14.71 24.78
N ARG A 259 -6.81 14.01 25.74
CA ARG A 259 -7.84 14.61 26.60
C ARG A 259 -7.20 15.65 27.52
N ALA A 260 -7.98 16.61 28.01
CA ALA A 260 -7.48 17.66 28.89
C ALA A 260 -6.74 17.13 30.14
N ASP A 261 -7.15 15.96 30.65
CA ASP A 261 -6.57 15.28 31.81
C ASP A 261 -5.46 14.27 31.46
N ASP A 262 -5.21 14.01 30.17
CA ASP A 262 -4.18 13.08 29.72
C ASP A 262 -2.79 13.71 29.85
N THR A 263 -1.95 13.07 30.67
CA THR A 263 -0.56 13.45 30.94
C THR A 263 0.45 12.52 30.29
N ALA A 264 0.01 11.44 29.64
CA ALA A 264 0.90 10.47 29.01
C ALA A 264 1.61 11.09 27.80
N ALA A 265 2.88 10.74 27.61
CA ALA A 265 3.64 11.12 26.42
C ALA A 265 3.03 10.52 25.14
N LEU A 266 2.49 9.29 25.24
CA LEU A 266 1.78 8.60 24.16
C LEU A 266 0.30 8.40 24.55
N PRO A 267 -0.58 9.37 24.24
CA PRO A 267 -2.01 9.30 24.56
C PRO A 267 -2.65 8.00 24.06
N GLY A 268 -3.16 7.19 24.98
CA GLY A 268 -3.74 5.88 24.67
C GLY A 268 -5.22 5.94 24.29
N GLN A 269 -5.91 7.00 24.70
CA GLN A 269 -7.32 7.23 24.41
C GLN A 269 -7.47 8.59 23.72
N PRO A 270 -7.88 8.63 22.45
CA PRO A 270 -8.13 9.88 21.76
C PRO A 270 -9.22 10.69 22.46
N ALA A 271 -9.09 12.01 22.38
CA ALA A 271 -10.17 12.90 22.73
C ALA A 271 -11.21 13.01 21.61
N GLY A 272 -12.41 13.46 21.96
CA GLY A 272 -13.50 13.63 21.00
C GLY A 272 -13.83 15.09 20.69
N LEU A 273 -14.93 15.30 19.97
CA LEU A 273 -15.36 16.63 19.49
C LEU A 273 -15.46 17.69 20.59
N GLY A 274 -15.69 17.29 21.85
CA GLY A 274 -15.73 18.20 22.99
C GLY A 274 -14.48 19.06 23.16
N GLU A 275 -13.30 18.56 22.78
CA GLU A 275 -12.03 19.31 22.89
C GLU A 275 -11.90 20.43 21.86
N ILE A 276 -12.60 20.34 20.73
CA ILE A 276 -12.45 21.30 19.63
C ILE A 276 -13.71 22.13 19.36
N SER A 277 -14.89 21.67 19.78
CA SER A 277 -16.17 22.35 19.49
C SER A 277 -16.28 23.73 20.15
N GLY A 278 -15.60 23.95 21.28
CA GLY A 278 -15.51 25.25 21.95
C GLY A 278 -14.52 26.22 21.30
N VAL A 279 -13.62 25.74 20.44
CA VAL A 279 -12.50 26.51 19.90
C VAL A 279 -12.87 27.10 18.53
N GLU A 280 -12.82 28.43 18.43
CA GLU A 280 -13.43 29.17 17.30
C GLU A 280 -12.90 28.76 15.91
N ARG A 281 -11.59 28.51 15.79
CA ARG A 281 -10.96 28.09 14.53
C ARG A 281 -11.45 26.74 14.01
N TRP A 282 -11.97 25.89 14.91
CA TRP A 282 -12.48 24.56 14.57
C TRP A 282 -13.98 24.57 14.28
N LYS A 283 -14.77 25.48 14.86
CA LYS A 283 -16.22 25.62 14.52
C LYS A 283 -16.46 25.95 13.05
N SER A 284 -15.56 26.75 12.47
CA SER A 284 -15.60 27.16 11.07
C SER A 284 -14.63 26.36 10.18
N ALA A 285 -14.11 25.23 10.67
CA ALA A 285 -13.19 24.39 9.92
C ALA A 285 -13.80 23.92 8.59
N ALA A 286 -12.97 23.85 7.56
CA ALA A 286 -13.31 23.11 6.36
C ALA A 286 -13.21 21.61 6.66
N VAL A 287 -14.31 20.90 6.41
CA VAL A 287 -14.43 19.47 6.67
C VAL A 287 -14.45 18.73 5.35
N PHE A 288 -13.54 17.76 5.19
CA PHE A 288 -13.37 17.01 3.96
C PHE A 288 -13.64 15.52 4.13
N ILE A 289 -14.22 14.92 3.09
CA ILE A 289 -14.42 13.47 2.92
C ILE A 289 -13.16 12.92 2.23
N PRO A 290 -12.30 12.14 2.92
CA PRO A 290 -11.14 11.53 2.31
C PRO A 290 -11.59 10.38 1.40
N SER A 291 -11.58 10.61 0.08
CA SER A 291 -12.04 9.62 -0.89
C SER A 291 -11.16 9.65 -2.14
N HIS A 292 -10.71 8.47 -2.56
CA HIS A 292 -10.02 8.31 -3.85
C HIS A 292 -10.96 8.60 -5.04
N PRO A 293 -10.50 9.23 -6.13
CA PRO A 293 -11.34 9.53 -7.31
C PRO A 293 -12.09 8.33 -7.89
N SER A 294 -11.47 7.14 -7.87
CA SER A 294 -12.10 5.90 -8.36
C SER A 294 -13.20 5.37 -7.44
N ALA A 295 -13.26 5.78 -6.17
CA ALA A 295 -14.18 5.20 -5.18
C ALA A 295 -15.65 5.47 -5.51
N ALA A 296 -15.97 6.58 -6.19
CA ALA A 296 -17.33 6.88 -6.60
C ALA A 296 -17.73 6.25 -7.96
N ALA A 297 -16.87 5.43 -8.56
CA ALA A 297 -17.12 4.84 -9.87
C ALA A 297 -18.01 3.58 -9.79
N PRO A 298 -19.10 3.46 -10.56
CA PRO A 298 -19.95 2.27 -10.55
C PRO A 298 -19.22 0.95 -10.84
N ARG A 299 -18.15 1.00 -11.64
CA ARG A 299 -17.28 -0.17 -11.88
C ARG A 299 -16.60 -0.71 -10.60
N MET A 300 -16.31 0.15 -9.63
CA MET A 300 -15.77 -0.27 -8.33
C MET A 300 -16.83 -0.95 -7.48
N LEU A 301 -18.09 -0.52 -7.57
CA LEU A 301 -19.20 -1.18 -6.87
C LEU A 301 -19.41 -2.59 -7.40
N VAL A 302 -19.50 -2.73 -8.72
CA VAL A 302 -19.65 -4.04 -9.38
C VAL A 302 -18.45 -4.93 -9.05
N LEU A 303 -17.22 -4.42 -9.11
CA LEU A 303 -16.03 -5.18 -8.73
C LEU A 303 -16.12 -5.66 -7.27
N GLN A 304 -16.41 -4.76 -6.33
CA GLN A 304 -16.56 -5.08 -4.91
C GLN A 304 -17.61 -6.17 -4.66
N GLN A 305 -18.74 -6.14 -5.36
CA GLN A 305 -19.82 -7.13 -5.22
C GLN A 305 -19.49 -8.50 -5.82
N ARG A 306 -18.53 -8.55 -6.75
CA ARG A 306 -18.17 -9.77 -7.50
C ARG A 306 -16.93 -10.46 -6.96
N LEU A 307 -16.13 -9.80 -6.11
CA LEU A 307 -14.98 -10.40 -5.44
C LEU A 307 -15.43 -11.50 -4.46
N ASP A 308 -14.64 -12.57 -4.38
CA ASP A 308 -14.84 -13.63 -3.40
C ASP A 308 -14.59 -13.12 -1.98
N ALA A 309 -15.20 -13.78 -0.99
CA ALA A 309 -15.10 -13.38 0.41
C ALA A 309 -13.65 -13.27 0.94
N ALA A 310 -12.74 -14.12 0.46
CA ALA A 310 -11.32 -14.06 0.82
C ALA A 310 -10.64 -12.77 0.31
N ASP A 311 -11.08 -12.29 -0.85
CA ASP A 311 -10.56 -11.13 -1.56
C ASP A 311 -11.46 -9.90 -1.41
N ALA A 312 -12.41 -9.92 -0.46
CA ALA A 312 -13.38 -8.85 -0.28
C ALA A 312 -12.67 -7.52 0.06
N LEU A 313 -12.89 -6.50 -0.76
CA LEU A 313 -12.31 -5.17 -0.60
C LEU A 313 -13.41 -4.13 -0.51
N VAL A 314 -13.17 -3.07 0.28
CA VAL A 314 -14.00 -1.87 0.18
C VAL A 314 -13.40 -1.02 -0.94
N LEU A 315 -14.10 -0.91 -2.07
CA LEU A 315 -13.64 -0.19 -3.27
C LEU A 315 -14.60 0.93 -3.69
N TYR A 316 -15.88 0.81 -3.36
CA TYR A 316 -16.86 1.82 -3.69
C TYR A 316 -17.32 2.62 -2.47
N GLU A 317 -17.55 3.92 -2.66
CA GLU A 317 -18.13 4.81 -1.67
C GLU A 317 -19.34 5.54 -2.26
N GLU A 318 -20.49 5.39 -1.61
CA GLU A 318 -21.68 6.17 -1.92
C GLU A 318 -21.59 7.50 -1.18
N LEU A 319 -21.28 8.60 -1.88
CA LEU A 319 -21.03 9.87 -1.19
C LEU A 319 -22.32 10.52 -0.66
N ALA A 320 -23.29 10.76 -1.53
CA ALA A 320 -24.51 11.52 -1.26
C ALA A 320 -25.82 10.78 -1.61
N GLY A 321 -25.76 9.63 -2.28
CA GLY A 321 -26.89 8.74 -2.49
C GLY A 321 -27.43 8.72 -3.92
N GLY A 322 -28.25 7.71 -4.21
CA GLY A 322 -28.95 7.56 -5.50
C GLY A 322 -28.21 6.74 -6.56
N THR A 323 -27.00 6.26 -6.29
CA THR A 323 -26.28 5.35 -7.21
C THR A 323 -26.34 3.89 -6.76
N SER A 324 -26.34 3.64 -5.44
CA SER A 324 -26.39 2.30 -4.83
C SER A 324 -27.28 2.26 -3.60
N GLU A 325 -27.50 1.05 -3.06
CA GLU A 325 -28.21 0.83 -1.79
C GLU A 325 -27.35 1.09 -0.55
N ILE A 326 -26.05 1.32 -0.73
CA ILE A 326 -25.14 1.63 0.39
C ILE A 326 -25.59 2.95 1.00
N ARG A 327 -25.73 2.97 2.34
CA ARG A 327 -26.10 4.20 3.05
C ARG A 327 -25.06 5.29 2.75
N PRO A 328 -25.46 6.47 2.24
CA PRO A 328 -24.51 7.48 1.79
C PRO A 328 -23.63 8.04 2.90
N PHE A 329 -22.35 8.29 2.61
CA PHE A 329 -21.35 8.84 3.51
C PHE A 329 -21.87 10.08 4.24
N VAL A 330 -22.40 11.07 3.52
CA VAL A 330 -22.95 12.30 4.12
C VAL A 330 -24.05 12.01 5.15
N GLN A 331 -24.85 10.96 4.93
CA GLN A 331 -25.91 10.56 5.86
C GLN A 331 -25.38 9.74 7.04
N ARG A 332 -24.27 9.00 6.87
CA ARG A 332 -23.62 8.27 7.96
C ARG A 332 -23.00 9.25 8.96
N VAL A 333 -22.32 10.29 8.47
CA VAL A 333 -21.65 11.27 9.33
C VAL A 333 -22.59 12.34 9.91
N ALA A 334 -23.73 12.63 9.25
CA ALA A 334 -24.67 13.69 9.66
C ALA A 334 -25.09 13.63 11.12
N GLY A 335 -25.41 12.42 11.62
CA GLY A 335 -25.89 12.23 12.98
C GLY A 335 -24.82 12.45 14.06
N VAL A 336 -23.54 12.43 13.68
CA VAL A 336 -22.41 12.52 14.61
C VAL A 336 -21.82 13.94 14.61
N ILE A 337 -21.66 14.54 13.43
CA ILE A 337 -21.00 15.85 13.29
C ILE A 337 -21.95 17.02 13.08
N GLY A 338 -23.24 16.77 12.76
CA GLY A 338 -24.19 17.80 12.33
C GLY A 338 -24.48 18.90 13.36
N GLY A 339 -24.19 18.65 14.64
CA GLY A 339 -24.28 19.66 15.70
C GLY A 339 -23.12 20.66 15.72
N VAL A 340 -22.01 20.36 15.04
CA VAL A 340 -20.82 21.22 14.97
C VAL A 340 -20.63 21.77 13.56
N TRP A 341 -20.71 20.93 12.53
CA TRP A 341 -20.51 21.32 11.13
C TRP A 341 -21.70 20.95 10.25
N PRO A 342 -22.18 21.86 9.38
CA PRO A 342 -23.26 21.57 8.46
C PRO A 342 -22.82 20.58 7.38
N VAL A 343 -23.61 19.52 7.18
CA VAL A 343 -23.31 18.47 6.19
C VAL A 343 -23.28 18.97 4.75
N GLN A 344 -23.98 20.07 4.45
CA GLN A 344 -23.97 20.72 3.14
C GLN A 344 -22.61 21.36 2.81
N GLY A 345 -21.76 21.59 3.83
CA GLY A 345 -20.42 22.14 3.67
C GLY A 345 -19.33 21.08 3.41
N LEU A 346 -19.67 19.78 3.45
CA LEU A 346 -18.73 18.70 3.22
C LEU A 346 -18.27 18.68 1.76
N ARG A 347 -16.97 18.46 1.56
CA ARG A 347 -16.33 18.40 0.22
C ARG A 347 -15.42 17.19 0.15
N VAL A 348 -15.22 16.61 -1.03
CA VAL A 348 -14.17 15.60 -1.20
C VAL A 348 -12.81 16.24 -0.97
N TRP A 349 -11.95 15.56 -0.21
CA TRP A 349 -10.60 16.02 0.05
C TRP A 349 -9.79 15.99 -1.25
N PRO A 350 -9.19 17.11 -1.70
CA PRO A 350 -8.61 17.18 -3.04
C PRO A 350 -7.27 16.45 -3.17
N VAL A 351 -6.61 16.13 -2.06
CA VAL A 351 -5.24 15.60 -2.05
C VAL A 351 -5.09 14.28 -2.85
N PRO A 352 -5.92 13.24 -2.66
CA PRO A 352 -5.79 12.01 -3.45
C PRO A 352 -5.83 12.27 -4.97
N GLU A 353 -6.75 13.12 -5.44
CA GLU A 353 -6.84 13.49 -6.86
C GLU A 353 -5.57 14.22 -7.34
N GLN A 354 -5.12 15.22 -6.57
CA GLN A 354 -3.92 16.00 -6.88
C GLN A 354 -2.67 15.11 -6.96
N ARG A 355 -2.52 14.17 -6.03
CA ARG A 355 -1.38 13.24 -5.99
C ARG A 355 -1.39 12.28 -7.17
N VAL A 356 -2.54 11.72 -7.51
CA VAL A 356 -2.70 10.85 -8.69
C VAL A 356 -2.39 11.63 -9.97
N ALA A 357 -2.88 12.87 -10.11
CA ALA A 357 -2.61 13.70 -11.27
C ALA A 357 -1.11 14.08 -11.38
N ALA A 358 -0.47 14.44 -10.27
CA ALA A 358 0.94 14.79 -10.23
C ALA A 358 1.85 13.58 -10.56
N ALA A 359 1.54 12.40 -10.01
CA ALA A 359 2.28 11.17 -10.30
C ALA A 359 2.15 10.71 -11.78
N ALA A 360 1.05 11.07 -12.45
CA ALA A 360 0.85 10.77 -13.88
C ALA A 360 1.62 11.71 -14.81
N THR A 361 2.12 12.85 -14.32
CA THR A 361 2.70 13.93 -15.13
C THR A 361 4.15 14.24 -14.78
N LEU A 362 4.89 13.25 -14.27
CA LEU A 362 6.31 13.40 -13.94
C LEU A 362 7.16 13.80 -15.13
N ASP A 363 7.98 14.83 -14.94
CA ASP A 363 9.03 15.22 -15.88
C ASP A 363 10.20 14.22 -15.87
N GLU A 364 11.15 14.38 -16.80
CA GLU A 364 12.27 13.43 -16.94
C GLU A 364 13.18 13.38 -15.70
N SER A 365 13.42 14.54 -15.07
CA SER A 365 14.23 14.62 -13.85
C SER A 365 13.55 13.90 -12.67
N GLN A 366 12.24 14.06 -12.55
CA GLN A 366 11.41 13.40 -11.55
C GLN A 366 11.33 11.89 -11.79
N ARG A 367 11.25 11.43 -13.04
CA ARG A 367 11.30 10.00 -13.38
C ARG A 367 12.65 9.38 -13.01
N GLN A 368 13.74 10.09 -13.27
CA GLN A 368 15.07 9.63 -12.88
C GLN A 368 15.21 9.57 -11.35
N ALA A 369 14.74 10.60 -10.64
CA ALA A 369 14.74 10.62 -9.18
C ALA A 369 13.87 9.51 -8.58
N LEU A 370 12.70 9.21 -9.16
CA LEU A 370 11.86 8.08 -8.74
C LEU A 370 12.57 6.75 -8.95
N THR A 371 13.23 6.59 -10.10
CA THR A 371 14.01 5.38 -10.40
C THR A 371 15.13 5.18 -9.37
N GLN A 372 15.84 6.25 -9.01
CA GLN A 372 16.87 6.20 -7.98
C GLN A 372 16.30 5.88 -6.59
N LEU A 373 15.16 6.48 -6.25
CA LEU A 373 14.46 6.25 -4.98
C LEU A 373 14.05 4.79 -4.80
N LEU A 374 13.59 4.14 -5.87
CA LEU A 374 13.15 2.75 -5.85
C LEU A 374 14.28 1.74 -6.06
N ARG A 375 15.46 2.19 -6.49
CA ARG A 375 16.59 1.32 -6.82
C ARG A 375 17.03 0.36 -5.70
N PRO A 376 17.05 0.75 -4.40
CA PRO A 376 17.39 -0.18 -3.32
C PRO A 376 16.54 -1.46 -3.34
N PHE A 377 15.28 -1.38 -3.79
CA PHE A 377 14.36 -2.50 -3.86
C PHE A 377 14.71 -3.56 -4.91
N ASP A 378 15.66 -3.30 -5.82
CA ASP A 378 16.21 -4.32 -6.71
C ASP A 378 17.10 -5.32 -5.95
N SER A 379 17.50 -5.01 -4.72
CA SER A 379 18.38 -5.82 -3.89
C SER A 379 17.70 -7.08 -3.31
N PRO A 380 18.49 -8.12 -3.00
CA PRO A 380 19.90 -8.30 -3.37
C PRO A 380 20.04 -8.62 -4.86
N PHE A 381 21.26 -8.46 -5.38
CA PHE A 381 21.62 -8.96 -6.71
C PHE A 381 22.07 -10.41 -6.55
N GLU A 382 21.19 -11.35 -6.87
CA GLU A 382 21.42 -12.78 -6.66
C GLU A 382 22.30 -13.38 -7.77
N ARG A 383 23.17 -14.29 -7.36
CA ARG A 383 24.22 -14.89 -8.18
C ARG A 383 24.22 -16.40 -7.99
N GLU A 384 24.45 -17.11 -9.07
CA GLU A 384 24.93 -18.50 -9.01
C GLU A 384 26.46 -18.49 -8.96
N SER A 385 27.08 -19.51 -8.36
CA SER A 385 28.54 -19.65 -8.37
C SER A 385 29.02 -19.73 -9.83
N ILE A 386 29.93 -18.83 -10.22
CA ILE A 386 30.44 -18.74 -11.58
C ILE A 386 31.61 -19.71 -11.74
N ASP A 387 31.36 -20.83 -12.40
CA ASP A 387 32.39 -21.70 -12.95
C ASP A 387 32.87 -21.10 -14.28
N LEU A 388 34.00 -20.40 -14.24
CA LEU A 388 34.53 -19.69 -15.39
C LEU A 388 34.88 -20.66 -16.52
N ASP A 389 35.39 -21.86 -16.19
CA ASP A 389 35.75 -22.88 -17.18
C ASP A 389 34.52 -23.40 -17.91
N LYS A 390 33.42 -23.64 -17.17
CA LYS A 390 32.13 -24.01 -17.77
C LYS A 390 31.50 -22.89 -18.60
N MET A 391 31.71 -21.63 -18.24
CA MET A 391 31.15 -20.49 -18.98
C MET A 391 31.96 -20.12 -20.23
N LEU A 392 33.25 -20.46 -20.26
CA LEU A 392 34.15 -20.21 -21.39
C LEU A 392 34.19 -21.39 -22.39
N THR A 393 33.63 -22.54 -22.03
CA THR A 393 33.54 -23.73 -22.87
C THR A 393 32.21 -23.73 -23.66
N ASP A 394 32.27 -23.97 -24.98
CA ASP A 394 31.07 -24.14 -25.81
C ASP A 394 30.75 -25.65 -25.89
N PRO A 395 29.59 -26.10 -25.36
CA PRO A 395 29.24 -27.52 -25.35
C PRO A 395 29.05 -28.12 -26.76
N ASN A 396 28.95 -27.28 -27.81
CA ASN A 396 28.81 -27.72 -29.19
C ASN A 396 30.15 -27.82 -29.93
N ILE A 397 31.27 -27.47 -29.28
CA ILE A 397 32.60 -27.47 -29.88
C ILE A 397 33.47 -28.54 -29.22
N ASP A 398 34.02 -29.43 -30.04
CA ASP A 398 35.00 -30.43 -29.58
C ASP A 398 36.37 -29.77 -29.43
N GLU A 399 36.68 -29.31 -28.22
CA GLU A 399 37.93 -28.61 -27.90
C GLU A 399 39.19 -29.43 -28.21
N SER A 400 39.09 -30.77 -28.25
CA SER A 400 40.22 -31.65 -28.57
C SER A 400 40.70 -31.53 -30.03
N LYS A 401 39.88 -30.93 -30.89
CA LYS A 401 40.17 -30.70 -32.31
C LYS A 401 40.72 -29.31 -32.61
N LEU A 402 40.81 -28.44 -31.61
CA LEU A 402 41.32 -27.08 -31.76
C LEU A 402 42.82 -27.01 -31.48
N THR A 403 43.53 -26.14 -32.20
CA THR A 403 44.89 -25.75 -31.82
C THR A 403 44.87 -24.90 -30.55
N LYS A 404 46.00 -24.85 -29.81
CA LYS A 404 46.10 -24.04 -28.59
C LYS A 404 45.78 -22.56 -28.82
N GLU A 405 46.20 -22.00 -29.95
CA GLU A 405 45.93 -20.60 -30.32
C GLU A 405 44.45 -20.36 -30.60
N GLN A 406 43.77 -21.27 -31.31
CA GLN A 406 42.33 -21.17 -31.57
C GLN A 406 41.49 -21.31 -30.29
N LEU A 407 41.88 -22.23 -29.40
CA LEU A 407 41.23 -22.39 -28.10
C LEU A 407 41.40 -21.13 -27.23
N GLN A 408 42.59 -20.54 -27.22
CA GLN A 408 42.84 -19.28 -26.51
C GLN A 408 42.03 -18.12 -27.09
N GLN A 409 41.95 -17.99 -28.41
CA GLN A 409 41.16 -16.95 -29.06
C GLN A 409 39.66 -17.11 -28.76
N MET A 410 39.14 -18.33 -28.85
CA MET A 410 37.73 -18.64 -28.52
C MET A 410 37.41 -18.31 -27.06
N LYS A 411 38.27 -18.72 -26.12
CA LYS A 411 38.10 -18.38 -24.70
C LYS A 411 38.22 -16.88 -24.45
N ALA A 412 39.09 -16.16 -25.17
CA ALA A 412 39.20 -14.71 -25.09
C ALA A 412 37.92 -13.99 -25.59
N GLU A 413 37.35 -14.45 -26.72
CA GLU A 413 36.08 -13.92 -27.24
C GLU A 413 34.89 -14.24 -26.33
N ALA A 414 34.85 -15.44 -25.75
CA ALA A 414 33.84 -15.82 -24.76
C ALA A 414 33.96 -14.98 -23.48
N ALA A 415 35.18 -14.74 -22.99
CA ALA A 415 35.45 -13.87 -21.85
C ALA A 415 35.02 -12.42 -22.13
N ALA A 416 35.29 -11.90 -23.33
CA ALA A 416 34.84 -10.56 -23.74
C ALA A 416 33.31 -10.45 -23.75
N LYS A 417 32.60 -11.44 -24.32
CA LYS A 417 31.12 -11.50 -24.30
C LYS A 417 30.54 -11.66 -22.89
N LEU A 418 31.26 -12.34 -22.00
CA LEU A 418 30.87 -12.50 -20.61
C LEU A 418 31.02 -11.19 -19.83
N LEU A 419 32.09 -10.44 -20.09
CA LEU A 419 32.30 -9.07 -19.57
C LEU A 419 31.24 -8.08 -20.09
N GLU A 420 30.76 -8.25 -21.32
CA GLU A 420 29.64 -7.45 -21.85
C GLU A 420 28.31 -7.74 -21.15
N LYS A 421 28.13 -8.94 -20.56
CA LYS A 421 26.90 -9.35 -19.86
C LYS A 421 27.02 -9.08 -18.35
N SER A 422 26.81 -7.82 -17.95
CA SER A 422 26.85 -7.39 -16.54
C SER A 422 26.06 -8.28 -15.59
N ASP A 423 24.87 -8.73 -15.99
CA ASP A 423 23.99 -9.53 -15.14
C ASP A 423 24.50 -10.96 -14.92
N ALA A 424 25.24 -11.51 -15.89
CA ALA A 424 25.84 -12.84 -15.79
C ALA A 424 27.03 -12.84 -14.81
N LEU A 425 27.72 -11.71 -14.70
CA LEU A 425 28.85 -11.54 -13.78
C LEU A 425 28.45 -11.03 -12.40
N PHE A 426 27.54 -10.06 -12.34
CA PHE A 426 27.26 -9.31 -11.11
C PHE A 426 25.91 -9.65 -10.46
N GLY A 427 25.12 -10.51 -11.10
CA GLY A 427 23.84 -11.02 -10.60
C GLY A 427 22.63 -10.24 -11.13
N LYS A 428 21.46 -10.86 -11.02
CA LYS A 428 20.18 -10.23 -11.40
C LYS A 428 19.50 -9.59 -10.19
N PRO A 429 18.79 -8.47 -10.37
CA PRO A 429 17.86 -7.95 -9.36
C PRO A 429 16.87 -9.03 -8.92
N SER A 430 16.93 -9.44 -7.65
CA SER A 430 16.00 -10.45 -7.12
C SER A 430 14.69 -9.83 -6.62
N ARG A 431 14.73 -8.53 -6.28
CA ARG A 431 13.62 -7.78 -5.66
C ARG A 431 13.09 -8.38 -4.37
N ARG A 432 13.88 -9.18 -3.66
CA ARG A 432 13.45 -9.74 -2.36
C ARG A 432 13.23 -8.64 -1.33
N LEU A 433 14.02 -7.57 -1.36
CA LEU A 433 13.79 -6.43 -0.48
C LEU A 433 12.44 -5.75 -0.75
N LEU A 434 12.04 -5.64 -2.01
CA LEU A 434 10.71 -5.14 -2.39
C LEU A 434 9.61 -5.98 -1.76
N LEU A 435 9.67 -7.30 -1.96
CA LEU A 435 8.67 -8.24 -1.47
C LEU A 435 8.59 -8.26 0.06
N ALA A 436 9.74 -8.28 0.73
CA ALA A 436 9.81 -8.19 2.19
C ALA A 436 9.17 -6.89 2.70
N ARG A 437 9.46 -5.75 2.06
CA ARG A 437 8.87 -4.46 2.45
C ARG A 437 7.37 -4.40 2.20
N ILE A 438 6.88 -4.90 1.05
CA ILE A 438 5.44 -5.01 0.75
C ILE A 438 4.73 -5.83 1.83
N SER A 439 5.29 -6.99 2.16
CA SER A 439 4.71 -7.88 3.17
C SER A 439 4.71 -7.22 4.57
N GLN A 440 5.81 -6.55 4.93
CA GLN A 440 5.92 -5.82 6.20
C GLN A 440 4.88 -4.70 6.32
N ILE A 441 4.78 -3.79 5.34
CA ILE A 441 3.79 -2.68 5.39
C ILE A 441 2.35 -3.19 5.23
N GLY A 442 2.17 -4.36 4.62
CA GLY A 442 0.91 -5.09 4.56
C GLY A 442 0.55 -5.83 5.86
N GLY A 443 1.32 -5.67 6.94
CA GLY A 443 0.97 -6.20 8.26
C GLY A 443 1.69 -7.48 8.68
N ASN A 444 2.63 -8.01 7.90
CA ASN A 444 3.39 -9.20 8.29
C ASN A 444 4.57 -8.81 9.19
N PHE A 445 4.43 -9.06 10.49
CA PHE A 445 5.46 -8.79 11.50
C PHE A 445 5.98 -10.09 12.13
N GLU A 446 5.88 -11.22 11.43
CA GLU A 446 6.32 -12.49 12.00
C GLU A 446 7.83 -12.63 12.11
N LEU A 447 8.30 -13.58 12.92
CA LEU A 447 9.73 -13.86 13.07
C LEU A 447 10.39 -14.22 11.72
N SER A 448 9.64 -14.88 10.82
CA SER A 448 10.09 -15.19 9.47
C SER A 448 10.42 -13.94 8.66
N MET A 449 9.69 -12.83 8.85
CA MET A 449 9.98 -11.55 8.19
C MET A 449 11.32 -10.97 8.68
N ILE A 450 11.59 -11.04 9.99
CA ILE A 450 12.88 -10.63 10.56
C ILE A 450 14.03 -11.47 9.99
N GLN A 451 13.84 -12.79 9.91
CA GLN A 451 14.83 -13.70 9.33
C GLN A 451 15.08 -13.40 7.84
N GLU A 452 14.02 -13.12 7.08
CA GLU A 452 14.13 -12.75 5.66
C GLU A 452 14.91 -11.45 5.47
N LEU A 453 14.60 -10.39 6.23
CA LEU A 453 15.35 -9.13 6.19
C LEU A 453 16.83 -9.32 6.56
N GLN A 454 17.14 -10.18 7.54
CA GLN A 454 18.52 -10.50 7.90
C GLN A 454 19.26 -11.25 6.78
N GLN A 455 18.61 -12.22 6.14
CA GLN A 455 19.19 -12.93 4.99
C GLN A 455 19.46 -11.99 3.82
N ILE A 456 18.52 -11.10 3.51
CA ILE A 456 18.69 -10.07 2.48
C ILE A 456 19.89 -9.16 2.85
N ARG A 457 19.99 -8.74 4.11
CA ARG A 457 21.12 -7.93 4.60
C ARG A 457 22.45 -8.64 4.38
N VAL A 458 22.56 -9.92 4.74
CA VAL A 458 23.78 -10.72 4.54
C VAL A 458 24.13 -10.83 3.06
N ALA A 459 23.14 -11.07 2.20
CA ALA A 459 23.36 -11.11 0.75
C ALA A 459 23.86 -9.77 0.19
N CYS A 460 23.35 -8.63 0.70
CA CYS A 460 23.77 -7.29 0.28
C CYS A 460 25.15 -6.87 0.84
N LEU A 461 25.72 -7.60 1.81
CA LEU A 461 27.08 -7.33 2.30
C LEU A 461 28.17 -7.94 1.40
N GLN A 462 27.80 -8.71 0.37
CA GLN A 462 28.76 -9.28 -0.57
C GLN A 462 29.29 -8.22 -1.53
N GLU A 463 30.54 -7.80 -1.35
CA GLU A 463 31.17 -6.76 -2.20
C GLU A 463 32.02 -7.33 -3.36
N VAL A 464 32.23 -8.64 -3.39
CA VAL A 464 33.06 -9.31 -4.41
C VAL A 464 32.33 -10.51 -5.02
N VAL A 465 32.65 -10.79 -6.27
CA VAL A 465 32.31 -12.03 -6.97
C VAL A 465 33.49 -12.98 -6.86
N GLU A 466 33.24 -14.19 -6.35
CA GLU A 466 34.23 -15.26 -6.35
C GLU A 466 34.12 -16.03 -7.68
N LEU A 467 35.24 -16.12 -8.39
CA LEU A 467 35.37 -16.81 -9.68
C LEU A 467 36.24 -18.05 -9.46
N SER A 468 35.69 -19.23 -9.69
CA SER A 468 36.45 -20.48 -9.67
C SER A 468 36.99 -20.80 -11.07
N PHE A 469 38.28 -21.12 -11.18
CA PHE A 469 38.93 -21.53 -12.43
C PHE A 469 40.11 -22.47 -12.15
N SER A 470 40.51 -23.28 -13.14
CA SER A 470 41.64 -24.18 -13.01
C SER A 470 42.94 -23.58 -13.58
N ILE A 471 44.01 -23.55 -12.77
CA ILE A 471 45.38 -23.29 -13.25
C ILE A 471 46.17 -24.60 -13.09
N ASP A 472 46.67 -25.13 -14.21
CA ASP A 472 47.48 -26.36 -14.25
C ASP A 472 46.83 -27.57 -13.52
N GLY A 473 45.50 -27.68 -13.61
CA GLY A 473 44.73 -28.76 -12.99
C GLY A 473 44.47 -28.59 -11.49
N LYS A 474 44.77 -27.42 -10.92
CA LYS A 474 44.43 -27.05 -9.54
C LYS A 474 43.36 -25.97 -9.54
N GLU A 475 42.34 -26.13 -8.70
CA GLU A 475 41.35 -25.09 -8.46
C GLU A 475 42.00 -23.85 -7.85
N ALA A 476 41.72 -22.71 -8.45
CA ALA A 476 42.05 -21.39 -7.95
C ALA A 476 40.77 -20.56 -7.87
N VAL A 477 40.73 -19.63 -6.90
CA VAL A 477 39.61 -18.71 -6.70
C VAL A 477 40.11 -17.28 -6.87
N GLY A 478 39.57 -16.59 -7.87
CA GLY A 478 39.74 -15.15 -8.05
C GLY A 478 38.62 -14.36 -7.37
N ARG A 479 38.90 -13.11 -7.00
CA ARG A 479 37.91 -12.18 -6.45
C ARG A 479 37.83 -10.93 -7.31
N LEU A 480 36.64 -10.64 -7.82
CA LEU A 480 36.37 -9.44 -8.60
C LEU A 480 35.46 -8.51 -7.79
N PRO A 481 35.83 -7.25 -7.51
CA PRO A 481 34.96 -6.31 -6.82
C PRO A 481 33.73 -6.00 -7.69
N LEU A 482 32.61 -5.73 -7.02
CA LEU A 482 31.41 -5.30 -7.72
C LEU A 482 31.54 -3.88 -8.27
N PRO A 483 30.86 -3.56 -9.37
CA PRO A 483 30.74 -2.19 -9.85
C PRO A 483 30.13 -1.28 -8.78
N GLU A 484 30.62 -0.04 -8.69
CA GLU A 484 30.11 0.93 -7.71
C GLU A 484 28.60 1.16 -7.86
N SER A 485 28.07 1.04 -9.08
CA SER A 485 26.63 1.15 -9.36
C SER A 485 25.77 0.06 -8.70
N ILE A 486 26.35 -1.08 -8.33
CA ILE A 486 25.70 -2.16 -7.57
C ILE A 486 26.00 -2.01 -6.09
N LEU A 487 27.26 -1.72 -5.74
CA LEU A 487 27.67 -1.51 -4.34
C LEU A 487 26.86 -0.39 -3.69
N SER A 488 26.63 0.73 -4.37
CA SER A 488 25.86 1.84 -3.83
C SER A 488 24.42 1.43 -3.49
N VAL A 489 23.81 0.59 -4.35
CA VAL A 489 22.44 0.09 -4.18
C VAL A 489 22.36 -0.91 -3.02
N GLN A 490 23.30 -1.85 -2.97
CA GLN A 490 23.37 -2.83 -1.90
C GLN A 490 23.67 -2.19 -0.54
N ARG A 491 24.59 -1.22 -0.47
CA ARG A 491 24.87 -0.45 0.77
C ARG A 491 23.64 0.27 1.30
N SER A 492 22.86 0.92 0.42
CA SER A 492 21.57 1.51 0.79
C SER A 492 20.60 0.46 1.33
N ALA A 493 20.48 -0.70 0.67
CA ALA A 493 19.62 -1.80 1.10
C ALA A 493 20.03 -2.41 2.45
N VAL A 494 21.32 -2.46 2.77
CA VAL A 494 21.81 -2.92 4.09
C VAL A 494 21.33 -1.99 5.21
N GLY A 495 21.32 -0.67 4.98
CA GLY A 495 20.77 0.31 5.92
C GLY A 495 19.27 0.10 6.14
N ASP A 496 18.51 0.03 5.04
CA ASP A 496 17.05 -0.18 5.04
C ASP A 496 16.65 -1.50 5.74
N THR A 497 17.32 -2.61 5.44
CA THR A 497 17.02 -3.92 6.06
C THR A 497 17.21 -3.91 7.57
N LEU A 498 18.24 -3.22 8.08
CA LEU A 498 18.47 -3.14 9.52
C LEU A 498 17.42 -2.25 10.20
N TYR A 499 17.07 -1.12 9.58
CA TYR A 499 16.01 -0.24 10.06
C TYR A 499 14.65 -0.96 10.09
N TRP A 500 14.28 -1.64 9.00
CA TRP A 500 13.04 -2.41 8.93
C TRP A 500 13.03 -3.62 9.84
N THR A 501 14.18 -4.23 10.13
CA THR A 501 14.26 -5.25 11.18
C THR A 501 13.84 -4.70 12.54
N ALA A 502 14.33 -3.50 12.92
CA ALA A 502 13.92 -2.84 14.15
C ALA A 502 12.42 -2.50 14.16
N MET A 503 11.87 -2.08 13.02
CA MET A 503 10.43 -1.81 12.87
C MET A 503 9.56 -3.07 13.03
N SER A 504 10.00 -4.22 12.51
CA SER A 504 9.33 -5.50 12.74
C SER A 504 9.38 -5.91 14.20
N GLN A 505 10.54 -5.78 14.86
CA GLN A 505 10.68 -6.05 16.30
C GLN A 505 9.76 -5.13 17.13
N PHE A 506 9.68 -3.84 16.77
CA PHE A 506 8.78 -2.89 17.43
C PHE A 506 7.31 -3.32 17.26
N SER A 507 6.88 -3.65 16.04
CA SER A 507 5.50 -4.11 15.78
C SER A 507 5.13 -5.41 16.52
N ARG A 508 6.12 -6.20 16.94
CA ARG A 508 5.94 -7.42 17.74
C ARG A 508 5.93 -7.18 19.26
N GLY A 509 6.15 -5.95 19.71
CA GLY A 509 6.30 -5.63 21.13
C GLY A 509 7.67 -6.02 21.71
N GLU A 510 8.66 -6.33 20.87
CA GLU A 510 10.03 -6.69 21.29
C GLU A 510 10.87 -5.41 21.54
N TYR A 511 10.35 -4.50 22.39
CA TYR A 511 10.86 -3.13 22.51
C TYR A 511 12.35 -3.05 22.87
N GLY A 512 12.81 -3.87 23.82
CA GLY A 512 14.23 -3.89 24.22
C GLY A 512 15.16 -4.27 23.06
N THR A 513 14.78 -5.26 22.26
CA THR A 513 15.53 -5.68 21.06
C THR A 513 15.47 -4.59 19.99
N ALA A 514 14.29 -3.99 19.76
CA ALA A 514 14.10 -2.93 18.79
C ALA A 514 14.99 -1.71 19.10
N VAL A 515 15.08 -1.28 20.37
CA VAL A 515 15.97 -0.20 20.82
C VAL A 515 17.42 -0.49 20.45
N GLN A 516 17.91 -1.70 20.72
CA GLN A 516 19.28 -2.08 20.39
C GLN A 516 19.52 -2.06 18.87
N THR A 517 18.55 -2.55 18.09
CA THR A 517 18.64 -2.56 16.63
C THR A 517 18.63 -1.15 16.04
N PHE A 518 17.79 -0.23 16.55
CA PHE A 518 17.79 1.18 16.13
C PHE A 518 19.12 1.87 16.44
N ARG A 519 19.67 1.70 17.65
CA ARG A 519 21.01 2.22 18.01
C ARG A 519 22.09 1.68 17.09
N ASN A 520 22.04 0.38 16.79
CA ASN A 520 23.01 -0.25 15.89
C ASN A 520 22.89 0.29 14.46
N HIS A 521 21.66 0.54 13.97
CA HIS A 521 21.43 1.20 12.69
C HIS A 521 22.06 2.58 12.67
N ARG A 522 21.75 3.45 13.63
CA ARG A 522 22.31 4.82 13.69
C ARG A 522 23.84 4.82 13.78
N ARG A 523 24.43 3.88 14.52
CA ARG A 523 25.89 3.75 14.63
C ARG A 523 26.54 3.31 13.31
N GLN A 524 25.93 2.37 12.59
CA GLN A 524 26.49 1.84 11.34
C GLN A 524 26.20 2.74 10.13
N TYR A 525 25.05 3.42 10.13
CA TYR A 525 24.56 4.23 9.01
C TYR A 525 24.08 5.61 9.52
N PRO A 526 24.97 6.44 10.09
CA PRO A 526 24.57 7.72 10.69
C PRO A 526 23.97 8.71 9.69
N GLU A 527 24.43 8.65 8.43
CA GLU A 527 23.96 9.49 7.31
C GLU A 527 22.79 8.86 6.54
N ASP A 528 22.24 7.71 7.00
CA ASP A 528 21.10 7.10 6.35
C ASP A 528 19.86 8.00 6.44
N ARG A 529 19.04 7.96 5.40
CA ARG A 529 17.79 8.72 5.33
C ARG A 529 16.84 8.43 6.49
N ASN A 530 16.91 7.24 7.07
CA ASN A 530 16.07 6.81 8.19
C ASN A 530 16.69 7.12 9.56
N SER A 531 17.87 7.73 9.64
CA SER A 531 18.59 7.98 10.91
C SER A 531 17.76 8.79 11.92
N LEU A 532 17.10 9.87 11.46
CA LEU A 532 16.20 10.68 12.29
C LEU A 532 14.92 9.92 12.67
N SER A 533 14.37 9.13 11.75
CA SER A 533 13.20 8.28 12.02
C SER A 533 13.53 7.17 13.02
N ALA A 534 14.76 6.66 12.99
CA ALA A 534 15.27 5.69 13.97
C ALA A 534 15.35 6.31 15.37
N LEU A 535 15.73 7.58 15.51
CA LEU A 535 15.66 8.28 16.80
C LEU A 535 14.22 8.37 17.32
N MET A 536 13.27 8.76 16.46
CA MET A 536 11.87 8.88 16.86
C MET A 536 11.30 7.52 17.29
N ASN A 537 11.54 6.48 16.51
CA ASN A 537 11.06 5.13 16.80
C ASN A 537 11.78 4.50 18.01
N GLU A 538 13.06 4.80 18.22
CA GLU A 538 13.79 4.41 19.43
C GLU A 538 13.18 5.07 20.68
N ALA A 539 12.89 6.37 20.62
CA ALA A 539 12.26 7.09 21.73
C ALA A 539 10.88 6.49 22.08
N GLU A 540 10.02 6.23 21.09
CA GLU A 540 8.74 5.55 21.33
C GLU A 540 8.93 4.14 21.90
N CYS A 541 9.89 3.35 21.39
CA CYS A 541 10.20 2.02 21.94
C CYS A 541 10.58 2.13 23.43
N LEU A 542 11.40 3.12 23.79
CA LEU A 542 11.81 3.35 25.18
C LEU A 542 10.62 3.72 26.06
N LEU A 543 9.68 4.52 25.56
CA LEU A 543 8.44 4.84 26.29
C LEU A 543 7.57 3.59 26.52
N GLU A 544 7.37 2.78 25.49
CA GLU A 544 6.59 1.53 25.59
C GLU A 544 7.32 0.47 26.44
N PHE A 545 8.66 0.52 26.49
CA PHE A 545 9.48 -0.32 27.37
C PHE A 545 9.49 0.15 28.84
N GLY A 546 9.01 1.37 29.12
CA GLY A 546 8.99 1.95 30.47
C GLY A 546 10.26 2.69 30.89
N ASP A 547 11.07 3.16 29.93
CA ASP A 547 12.27 3.98 30.15
C ASP A 547 12.10 5.43 29.63
N PRO A 548 11.35 6.28 30.36
CA PRO A 548 11.13 7.68 29.97
C PRO A 548 12.41 8.53 30.03
N ALA A 549 13.40 8.17 30.85
CA ALA A 549 14.67 8.88 30.94
C ALA A 549 15.53 8.64 29.69
N GLY A 550 15.62 7.39 29.24
CA GLY A 550 16.24 7.03 27.98
C GLY A 550 15.53 7.70 26.80
N ALA A 551 14.20 7.69 26.77
CA ALA A 551 13.42 8.37 25.74
C ALA A 551 13.72 9.88 25.69
N ALA A 552 13.80 10.54 26.86
CA ALA A 552 14.12 11.96 26.94
C ALA A 552 15.52 12.28 26.37
N ALA A 553 16.52 11.41 26.61
CA ALA A 553 17.86 11.58 26.05
C ALA A 553 17.87 11.45 24.52
N VAL A 554 17.19 10.44 23.97
CA VAL A 554 17.07 10.24 22.52
C VAL A 554 16.30 11.39 21.86
N LEU A 555 15.24 11.89 22.49
CA LEU A 555 14.48 13.03 21.98
C LEU A 555 15.28 14.34 22.02
N ALA A 556 16.20 14.51 22.99
CA ALA A 556 17.11 15.64 22.99
C ALA A 556 18.08 15.60 21.80
N GLU A 557 18.56 14.40 21.41
CA GLU A 557 19.35 14.21 20.18
C GLU A 557 18.51 14.52 18.92
N ALA A 558 17.23 14.15 18.93
CA ALA A 558 16.32 14.36 17.80
C ALA A 558 15.84 15.81 17.62
N ASP A 559 15.93 16.67 18.64
CA ASP A 559 15.46 18.06 18.60
C ASP A 559 16.45 18.98 17.88
N THR A 560 16.51 18.81 16.56
CA THR A 560 17.34 19.62 15.67
C THR A 560 16.48 20.29 14.62
N ASP A 561 16.94 21.43 14.09
CA ASP A 561 16.23 22.14 12.99
C ASP A 561 16.13 21.30 11.72
N ARG A 562 17.01 20.29 11.56
CA ARG A 562 17.00 19.36 10.43
C ARG A 562 15.93 18.29 10.55
N ASN A 563 15.34 18.08 11.73
CA ASN A 563 14.34 17.04 11.94
C ASN A 563 12.95 17.49 11.49
N PRO A 564 12.35 16.90 10.44
CA PRO A 564 11.02 17.27 9.99
C PRO A 564 9.93 16.94 11.02
N GLU A 565 10.20 16.05 11.97
CA GLU A 565 9.31 15.70 13.09
C GLU A 565 9.55 16.53 14.35
N ARG A 566 10.22 17.68 14.24
CA ARG A 566 10.56 18.50 15.43
C ARG A 566 9.36 18.85 16.30
N LEU A 567 8.18 19.14 15.74
CA LEU A 567 6.98 19.40 16.56
C LEU A 567 6.56 18.17 17.37
N ARG A 568 6.74 16.96 16.82
CA ARG A 568 6.50 15.70 17.54
C ARG A 568 7.55 15.47 18.62
N VAL A 569 8.82 15.78 18.33
CA VAL A 569 9.90 15.74 19.33
C VAL A 569 9.56 16.65 20.51
N GLN A 570 9.24 17.91 20.24
CA GLN A 570 8.91 18.91 21.25
C GLN A 570 7.68 18.51 22.07
N TRP A 571 6.66 17.95 21.40
CA TRP A 571 5.49 17.39 22.07
C TRP A 571 5.87 16.31 23.07
N LEU A 572 6.58 15.26 22.61
CA LEU A 572 6.98 14.15 23.47
C LEU A 572 7.83 14.64 24.64
N ARG A 573 8.84 15.49 24.38
CA ARG A 573 9.70 16.08 25.42
C ARG A 573 8.91 16.84 26.48
N SER A 574 7.89 17.61 26.07
CA SER A 574 7.04 18.39 26.99
C SER A 574 6.23 17.53 27.97
N ARG A 575 6.06 16.24 27.65
CA ARG A 575 5.30 15.27 28.45
C ARG A 575 6.19 14.33 29.27
N LEU A 576 7.52 14.46 29.16
CA LEU A 576 8.46 13.65 29.92
C LEU A 576 8.96 14.39 31.15
N PRO A 577 9.27 13.66 32.24
CA PRO A 577 9.92 14.27 33.39
C PRO A 577 11.24 14.88 32.94
N THR A 578 11.52 16.10 33.41
CA THR A 578 12.83 16.72 33.24
C THR A 578 13.85 15.83 33.96
N VAL A 579 14.74 15.21 33.20
CA VAL A 579 15.88 14.48 33.78
C VAL A 579 16.69 15.52 34.54
N ALA A 580 16.62 15.49 35.87
CA ALA A 580 17.53 16.28 36.70
C ALA A 580 18.94 15.87 36.28
N ALA A 581 19.73 16.82 35.81
CA ALA A 581 21.14 16.57 35.52
C ALA A 581 21.77 16.12 36.84
N GLU A 582 21.99 14.82 37.01
CA GLU A 582 22.84 14.33 38.09
C GLU A 582 24.20 14.96 37.86
N ALA A 583 24.57 15.86 38.78
CA ALA A 583 25.88 16.50 38.77
C ALA A 583 26.95 15.40 38.70
N PRO A 584 28.00 15.59 37.89
CA PRO A 584 29.07 14.60 37.80
C PRO A 584 29.62 14.39 39.21
N VAL A 585 29.57 13.14 39.67
CA VAL A 585 30.30 12.72 40.87
C VAL A 585 31.78 12.97 40.55
N ALA A 586 32.34 14.01 41.19
CA ALA A 586 33.75 14.34 41.09
C ALA A 586 34.61 13.14 41.53
N PRO A 587 35.79 12.96 40.92
CA PRO A 587 36.55 11.70 40.93
C PRO A 587 36.95 11.16 42.30
#